data_AF-A0A1E3LZW3-F1
#
_entry.id   AF-A0A1E3LZW3-F1
#
_cell.length_a   1.000
_cell.length_b   1.000
_cell.length_c   1.000
_cell.angle_alpha   90.00
_cell.angle_beta   90.00
_cell.angle_gamma   90.00
#
_symmetry.space_group_name_H-M   'P 1'
#
loop_
_entity.id
_entity.type
_entity.pdbx_description
1 polymer ?
#
loop_
_entity_poly.entity_id
_entity_poly.type
_entity_poly.pdbx_seq_one_letter_code
_entity_poly.pdbx_strand_id
1 'polypeptide(L)' 'MERRLVLPGHLKKAFGALYGYTSDTDGVRHALVFNDSANVSEAEALFMFGACAAFVSYLLTTASKLTTSST' A
#
# COMPACT_ATOMS: atom_id res chain seq x y z
N MET A 1 -21.72 9.96 -10.98
CA MET A 1 -21.24 8.61 -11.29
C MET A 1 -19.94 8.36 -10.54
N GLU A 2 -19.89 7.35 -9.69
CA GLU A 2 -18.65 6.85 -9.11
C GLU A 2 -17.87 6.06 -10.19
N ARG A 3 -16.66 6.51 -10.54
CA ARG A 3 -15.78 5.78 -11.47
C ARG A 3 -15.01 4.73 -10.69
N ARG A 4 -15.21 3.46 -11.02
CA ARG A 4 -14.55 2.34 -10.34
C ARG A 4 -13.24 2.01 -11.05
N LEU A 5 -12.14 2.09 -10.31
CA LEU A 5 -10.83 1.61 -10.79
C LEU A 5 -10.88 0.09 -10.93
N VAL A 6 -10.59 -0.44 -12.12
CA VAL A 6 -10.44 -1.89 -12.31
C VAL A 6 -8.95 -2.23 -12.23
N LEU A 7 -8.54 -2.80 -11.09
CA LEU A 7 -7.17 -3.25 -10.87
C LEU A 7 -6.95 -4.62 -11.53
N PRO A 8 -5.81 -4.83 -12.23
CA PRO A 8 -5.39 -6.16 -12.67
C PRO A 8 -5.37 -7.14 -11.48
N GLY A 9 -5.81 -8.39 -11.70
CA GLY A 9 -6.04 -9.34 -10.61
C GLY A 9 -4.83 -9.59 -9.71
N HIS A 10 -3.63 -9.69 -10.31
CA HIS A 10 -2.38 -9.86 -9.55
C HIS A 10 -2.01 -8.62 -8.73
N LEU A 11 -2.22 -7.43 -9.31
CA LEU A 11 -1.91 -6.17 -8.62
C LEU A 11 -2.84 -5.96 -7.42
N LYS A 12 -4.12 -6.28 -7.57
CA LYS A 12 -5.09 -6.27 -6.46
C LYS A 12 -4.67 -7.22 -5.33
N LYS A 13 -4.22 -8.44 -5.67
CA LYS A 13 -3.72 -9.41 -4.67
C LYS A 13 -2.48 -8.90 -3.95
N ALA A 14 -1.51 -8.33 -4.67
CA ALA A 14 -0.30 -7.78 -4.10
C ALA A 14 -0.60 -6.65 -3.11
N PHE A 15 -1.45 -5.69 -3.48
CA PHE A 15 -1.87 -4.63 -2.56
C PHE A 15 -2.64 -5.14 -1.35
N GLY A 16 -3.48 -6.17 -1.53
CA GLY A 16 -4.17 -6.82 -0.42
C GLY A 16 -3.21 -7.48 0.57
N ALA A 17 -2.22 -8.22 0.07
CA ALA A 17 -1.20 -8.85 0.91
C ALA A 17 -0.35 -7.81 1.65
N LEU A 18 0.04 -6.73 0.96
CA LEU A 18 0.82 -5.65 1.56
C LEU A 18 0.03 -4.92 2.65
N TYR A 19 -1.25 -4.63 2.40
CA TYR A 19 -2.14 -4.06 3.40
C TYR A 19 -2.30 -4.99 4.61
N GLY A 20 -2.47 -6.29 4.36
CA GLY A 20 -2.50 -7.32 5.39
C GLY A 20 -1.24 -7.27 6.27
N TYR A 21 -0.05 -7.34 5.67
CA TYR A 21 1.22 -7.21 6.39
C TYR A 21 1.32 -5.93 7.23
N THR A 22 0.86 -4.79 6.71
CA THR A 22 0.90 -3.54 7.49
C THR A 22 -0.10 -3.49 8.65
N SER A 23 -1.20 -4.22 8.53
CA SER A 23 -2.34 -4.11 9.46
C SER A 23 -2.41 -5.27 10.46
N ASP A 24 -1.62 -6.31 10.25
CA ASP A 24 -1.49 -7.46 11.15
C ASP A 24 -0.84 -7.04 12.48
N THR A 25 -1.09 -7.81 13.55
CA THR A 25 -0.59 -7.54 14.90
C THR A 25 0.93 -7.55 14.99
N ASP A 26 1.59 -8.33 14.14
CA ASP A 26 3.05 -8.37 13.98
C ASP A 26 3.55 -7.49 12.81
N GLY A 27 2.68 -6.66 12.26
CA GLY A 27 2.96 -5.81 11.11
C GLY A 27 3.76 -4.55 11.43
N VAL A 28 4.38 -3.95 10.40
CA VAL A 28 5.23 -2.74 10.49
C VAL A 28 4.57 -1.50 11.12
N ARG A 29 3.23 -1.48 11.29
CA ARG A 29 2.52 -0.36 11.94
C ARG A 29 2.34 -0.54 13.45
N HIS A 30 2.48 -1.75 13.96
CA HIS A 30 2.42 -1.98 15.40
C HIS A 30 3.80 -1.69 15.96
N ALA A 31 3.93 -0.48 16.49
CA ALA A 31 5.11 0.00 17.18
C ALA A 31 5.32 -0.85 18.44
N LEU A 32 6.01 -1.99 18.29
CA LEU A 32 6.51 -2.85 19.37
C LEU A 32 7.68 -2.18 20.09
N VAL A 33 7.64 -0.85 20.23
CA VAL A 33 8.71 0.03 20.76
C VAL A 33 9.08 -0.31 22.21
N PHE A 34 8.20 -1.02 22.91
CA PHE A 34 8.41 -1.47 24.29
C PHE A 34 8.56 -3.00 24.41
N ASN A 35 8.69 -3.70 23.30
CA ASN A 35 8.80 -5.16 23.26
C ASN A 35 9.99 -5.55 22.39
N ASP A 36 11.00 -6.18 22.98
CA ASP A 36 12.20 -6.68 22.27
C ASP A 36 11.87 -7.76 21.22
N SER A 37 10.59 -8.15 21.11
CA SER A 37 10.06 -9.13 20.17
C SER A 37 9.57 -8.51 18.85
N ALA A 38 9.92 -7.25 18.55
CA ALA A 38 9.56 -6.61 17.30
C ALA A 38 10.18 -7.36 16.09
N ASN A 39 9.38 -8.19 15.42
CA ASN A 39 9.81 -8.97 14.26
C ASN A 39 9.76 -8.15 12.96
N VAL A 40 10.14 -6.87 13.02
CA VAL A 40 10.14 -5.95 11.89
C VAL A 40 11.50 -5.25 11.83
N SER A 41 12.17 -5.37 10.70
CA SER A 41 13.47 -4.75 10.44
C SER A 41 13.35 -3.31 9.94
N GLU A 42 14.41 -2.52 10.13
CA GLU A 42 14.54 -1.18 9.53
C GLU A 42 14.37 -1.24 8.00
N ALA A 43 14.88 -2.29 7.36
CA ALA A 43 14.75 -2.50 5.93
C ALA A 43 13.28 -2.62 5.47
N GLU A 44 12.44 -3.32 6.23
CA GLU A 44 11.01 -3.42 5.96
C GLU A 44 10.27 -2.09 6.17
N ALA A 45 10.68 -1.32 7.18
CA ALA A 45 10.14 0.02 7.41
C ALA A 45 10.48 0.98 6.25
N LEU A 46 11.74 0.99 5.80
CA LEU A 46 12.19 1.78 4.65
C LEU A 46 11.50 1.34 3.35
N PHE A 47 11.37 0.02 3.14
CA PHE A 47 10.63 -0.51 2.00
C PHE A 47 9.17 -0.04 2.02
N MET A 48 8.48 -0.14 3.16
CA MET A 48 7.08 0.26 3.28
C MET A 48 6.89 1.75 3.04
N PHE A 49 7.83 2.59 3.52
CA PHE A 49 7.81 4.02 3.24
C PHE A 49 7.87 4.31 1.74
N GLY A 50 8.81 3.70 1.02
CA GLY A 50 8.92 3.83 -0.44
C GLY A 50 7.70 3.26 -1.17
N ALA A 51 7.21 2.09 -0.75
CA ALA A 51 6.05 1.44 -1.35
C ALA A 51 4.78 2.30 -1.20
N CYS A 52 4.58 2.96 -0.05
CA CYS A 52 3.46 3.86 0.17
C CYS A 52 3.50 5.08 -0.76
N ALA A 53 4.67 5.71 -0.92
CA ALA A 53 4.84 6.85 -1.82
C ALA A 53 4.56 6.47 -3.29
N ALA A 54 5.07 5.31 -3.73
CA ALA A 54 4.80 4.79 -5.06
C ALA A 54 3.30 4.45 -5.26
N PHE A 55 2.66 3.86 -4.25
CA PHE A 55 1.25 3.51 -4.28
C PHE A 55 0.35 4.74 -4.45
N VAL A 56 0.57 5.80 -3.65
CA VAL A 56 -0.19 7.05 -3.77
C VAL A 56 0.01 7.68 -5.14
N SER A 57 1.26 7.71 -5.63
CA SER A 57 1.59 8.24 -6.96
C SER A 57 0.87 7.47 -8.08
N TYR A 58 0.78 6.15 -7.97
CA TYR A 58 0.01 5.31 -8.88
C TYR A 58 -1.48 5.65 -8.86
N LEU A 59 -2.08 5.81 -7.67
CA LEU A 59 -3.50 6.16 -7.54
C LEU A 59 -3.81 7.53 -8.13
N LEU A 60 -2.98 8.54 -7.85
CA LEU A 60 -3.14 9.88 -8.43
C LEU A 60 -3.07 9.85 -9.95
N THR A 61 -2.07 9.16 -10.50
CA THR A 61 -1.91 9.02 -11.96
C THR A 61 -3.10 8.31 -12.59
N THR A 62 -3.61 7.26 -11.94
CA THR A 62 -4.74 6.48 -12.47
C THR A 62 -6.04 7.28 -12.37
N ALA A 63 -6.24 8.03 -11.28
CA ALA A 63 -7.38 8.93 -11.12
C ALA A 63 -7.39 10.04 -12.20
N SER A 64 -6.23 10.65 -12.47
CA SER A 64 -6.08 11.66 -13.52
C SER A 64 -6.31 11.10 -14.93
N LYS A 65 -5.97 9.83 -15.20
CA LYS A 65 -6.28 9.20 -16.49
C LYS A 65 -7.77 8.90 -16.66
N LEU A 66 -8.46 8.54 -15.56
CA LEU A 66 -9.90 8.35 -15.59
C LEU A 66 -10.67 9.66 -15.82
N THR A 67 -10.11 10.81 -15.44
CA THR A 67 -10.74 12.13 -15.69
C THR A 67 -10.58 12.60 -17.13
N THR A 68 -9.53 12.19 -17.85
CA THR A 68 -9.21 12.67 -19.20
C THR A 68 -9.71 11.80 -20.35
N SER A 69 -10.01 10.51 -20.15
CA SER A 69 -10.62 9.64 -21.18
C SER A 69 -12.13 9.90 -21.45
N SER A 70 -12.66 11.08 -21.10
CA SER A 70 -14.08 11.44 -21.28
C SER A 70 -14.30 12.67 -22.18
N THR A 71 -13.28 13.11 -22.91
CA THR A 71 -13.37 14.03 -24.05
C THR A 71 -12.97 13.29 -25.32
#